data_AF-A0AAW4BN65-F1
#
_entry.id   AF-A0AAW4BN65-F1
#
_cell.length_a   1.000
_cell.length_b   1.000
_cell.length_c   1.000
_cell.angle_alpha   90.00
_cell.angle_beta   90.00
_cell.angle_gamma   90.00
#
_symmetry.space_group_name_H-M   'P 1'
#
loop_
_entity.id
_entity.type
_entity.pdbx_description
1 polymer ?
#
loop_
_entity_poly.entity_id
_entity_poly.type
_entity_poly.pdbx_seq_one_letter_code
_entity_poly.pdbx_strand_id
1 'polypeptide(L)'
;MNPIQSRHIIQKPSVNQLVNALKKENEDFEFYPTTSAIIRSIERNIRSSFFVREGEDIHESILDCGAGDGRLLNITKGNKYAIEKSSVLLANLDKNIVVVGTDFHE
;
A
#
# COMPACT_ATOMS: atom_id res chain seq x y z
N MET A 1 -33.32 19.33 -0.35
CA MET A 1 -32.27 18.45 -0.90
C MET A 1 -30.94 18.98 -0.42
N ASN A 2 -30.24 18.25 0.45
CA ASN A 2 -28.92 18.66 0.92
C ASN A 2 -27.87 18.31 -0.15
N PRO A 3 -26.95 19.22 -0.50
CA PRO A 3 -25.88 18.93 -1.45
C PRO A 3 -24.89 17.94 -0.81
N ILE A 4 -24.53 16.91 -1.57
CA ILE A 4 -23.52 15.92 -1.21
C ILE A 4 -22.20 16.66 -0.98
N GLN A 5 -21.71 16.66 0.26
CA GLN A 5 -20.37 17.16 0.58
C GLN A 5 -19.34 16.33 -0.20
N SER A 6 -18.57 17.03 -1.04
CA SER A 6 -17.38 16.52 -1.72
C SER A 6 -16.48 15.79 -0.73
N ARG A 7 -16.34 14.47 -0.88
CA ARG A 7 -15.35 13.68 -0.14
C ARG A 7 -13.98 14.28 -0.45
N HIS A 8 -13.32 14.84 0.55
CA HIS A 8 -11.91 15.21 0.43
C HIS A 8 -11.10 13.96 0.09
N ILE A 9 -10.68 13.84 -1.16
CA ILE A 9 -9.68 12.85 -1.57
C ILE A 9 -8.35 13.39 -1.06
N ILE A 10 -7.84 12.83 0.04
CA ILE A 10 -6.48 13.12 0.49
C ILE A 10 -5.54 12.53 -0.56
N GLN A 11 -4.92 13.39 -1.35
CA GLN A 11 -3.93 12.98 -2.34
C GLN A 11 -2.67 12.48 -1.60
N LYS A 12 -2.24 11.23 -1.86
CA LYS A 12 -0.98 10.71 -1.31
C LYS A 12 0.21 11.56 -1.79
N PRO A 13 1.25 11.75 -0.96
CA PRO A 13 2.45 12.45 -1.37
C PRO A 13 3.11 11.78 -2.58
N SER A 14 3.77 12.57 -3.42
CA SER A 14 4.62 12.03 -4.47
C SER A 14 5.80 11.24 -3.90
N VAL A 15 6.38 10.36 -4.70
CA VAL A 15 7.57 9.58 -4.32
C VAL A 15 8.70 10.48 -3.86
N ASN A 16 8.95 11.59 -4.57
CA ASN A 16 9.98 12.56 -4.18
C ASN A 16 9.68 13.22 -2.82
N GLN A 17 8.40 13.51 -2.53
CA GLN A 17 8.01 14.04 -1.22
C GLN A 17 8.25 13.01 -0.10
N LEU A 18 7.93 11.74 -0.34
CA LEU A 18 8.19 10.65 0.61
C LEU A 18 9.69 10.48 0.85
N VAL A 19 10.50 10.40 -0.22
CA VAL A 19 11.96 10.26 -0.11
C VAL A 19 12.58 11.46 0.62
N ASN A 20 12.10 12.68 0.37
CA ASN A 20 12.57 13.85 1.11
C ASN A 20 12.18 13.82 2.59
N ALA A 21 10.98 13.31 2.91
CA ALA A 21 10.56 13.13 4.30
C ALA A 21 11.40 12.05 5.00
N LEU A 22 11.66 10.91 4.36
CA LEU A 22 12.54 9.85 4.87
C LEU A 22 13.94 10.38 5.22
N LYS A 23 14.54 11.14 4.28
CA LYS A 23 15.84 11.79 4.50
C LYS A 23 15.81 12.77 5.67
N LYS A 24 14.74 13.56 5.79
CA LYS A 24 14.58 14.56 6.85
C LYS A 24 14.49 13.91 8.23
N GLU A 25 13.77 12.80 8.34
CA GLU A 25 13.59 12.06 9.59
C GLU A 25 14.75 11.07 9.87
N ASN A 26 15.82 11.11 9.06
CA ASN A 26 16.99 10.23 9.17
C ASN A 26 16.62 8.73 9.17
N GLU A 27 15.58 8.38 8.43
CA GLU A 27 15.18 7.00 8.16
C GLU A 27 15.84 6.47 6.87
N ASP A 28 15.64 5.19 6.60
CA ASP A 28 16.08 4.58 5.34
C ASP A 28 15.35 5.22 4.15
N PHE A 29 16.11 5.88 3.28
CA PHE A 29 15.59 6.56 2.10
C PHE A 29 15.70 5.72 0.83
N GLU A 30 16.16 4.47 0.92
CA GLU A 30 16.16 3.49 -0.16
C GLU A 30 14.74 2.96 -0.44
N PHE A 31 13.80 3.89 -0.64
CA PHE A 31 12.41 3.59 -0.97
C PHE A 31 12.22 3.46 -2.48
N TYR A 32 12.01 2.21 -2.92
CA TYR A 32 11.74 1.86 -4.32
C TYR A 32 10.27 1.47 -4.49
N PRO A 33 9.36 2.43 -4.79
CA PRO A 33 7.94 2.14 -4.84
C PRO A 33 7.59 1.16 -5.97
N THR A 34 6.65 0.25 -5.70
CA THR A 34 6.12 -0.66 -6.72
C THR A 34 5.50 0.15 -7.87
N THR A 35 5.97 -0.11 -9.09
CA THR A 35 5.45 0.55 -10.29
C THR A 35 4.10 -0.03 -10.69
N SER A 36 3.28 0.72 -11.43
CA SER A 36 2.00 0.20 -11.94
C SER A 36 2.17 -1.05 -12.82
N ALA A 37 3.30 -1.18 -13.51
CA ALA A 37 3.58 -2.37 -14.32
C ALA A 37 3.81 -3.61 -13.46
N ILE A 38 4.57 -3.47 -12.36
CA ILE A 38 4.80 -4.55 -11.39
C ILE A 38 3.48 -4.91 -10.70
N ILE A 39 2.71 -3.92 -10.25
CA ILE A 39 1.39 -4.13 -9.63
C ILE A 39 0.47 -4.94 -10.55
N ARG A 40 0.36 -4.57 -11.83
CA ARG A 40 -0.46 -5.32 -12.81
C ARG A 40 0.05 -6.75 -13.03
N SER A 41 1.37 -6.96 -12.98
CA SER A 41 1.94 -8.30 -13.11
C SER A 41 1.58 -9.19 -11.92
N ILE A 42 1.66 -8.65 -10.71
CA ILE A 42 1.27 -9.35 -9.47
C ILE A 42 -0.24 -9.61 -9.47
N GLU A 43 -1.05 -8.60 -9.81
CA GLU A 43 -2.51 -8.74 -9.90
C GLU A 43 -2.91 -9.87 -10.86
N ARG A 44 -2.32 -9.92 -12.06
CA ARG A 44 -2.56 -11.00 -13.03
C ARG A 44 -2.18 -12.37 -12.47
N ASN A 45 -1.05 -12.45 -11.76
CA ASN A 45 -0.61 -13.70 -11.16
C ASN A 45 -1.61 -14.18 -10.09
N ILE A 46 -2.03 -13.29 -9.18
CA ILE A 46 -3.05 -13.59 -8.16
C ILE A 46 -4.35 -14.05 -8.83
N ARG A 47 -4.87 -13.30 -9.81
CA ARG A 47 -6.10 -13.67 -10.52
C ARG A 47 -6.04 -15.08 -11.10
N SER A 48 -4.91 -15.42 -11.75
CA SER A 48 -4.68 -16.75 -12.30
C SER A 48 -4.58 -17.83 -11.21
N SER A 49 -3.80 -17.57 -10.16
CA SER A 49 -3.55 -18.53 -9.06
C SER A 49 -4.78 -18.84 -8.23
N PHE A 50 -5.71 -17.88 -8.09
CA PHE A 50 -6.92 -18.00 -7.29
C PHE A 50 -8.20 -18.06 -8.15
N PHE A 51 -8.06 -18.22 -9.47
CA PHE A 51 -9.18 -18.35 -10.42
C PHE A 51 -10.19 -17.19 -10.39
N VAL A 52 -9.72 -15.98 -10.06
CA VAL A 52 -10.53 -14.75 -10.07
C VAL A 52 -10.77 -14.34 -11.52
N ARG A 53 -12.03 -14.20 -11.92
CA ARG A 53 -12.36 -13.89 -13.32
C ARG A 53 -12.05 -12.43 -13.65
N GLU A 54 -11.89 -12.16 -14.94
CA GLU A 54 -11.78 -10.79 -15.43
C GLU A 54 -13.01 -9.98 -15.04
N GLY A 55 -12.79 -8.79 -14.45
CA GLY A 55 -13.85 -7.92 -13.93
C GLY A 55 -14.32 -8.24 -12.50
N GLU A 56 -13.91 -9.35 -11.91
CA GLU A 56 -14.19 -9.65 -10.50
C GLU A 56 -13.17 -8.99 -9.57
N ASP A 57 -13.59 -8.65 -8.35
CA ASP A 57 -12.71 -8.18 -7.29
C ASP A 57 -11.87 -9.34 -6.74
N ILE A 58 -10.60 -9.07 -6.42
CA ILE A 58 -9.74 -10.00 -5.67
C ILE A 58 -10.16 -9.93 -4.19
N HIS A 59 -10.43 -11.06 -3.55
CA HIS A 59 -10.87 -11.13 -2.15
C HIS A 59 -9.84 -11.79 -1.22
N GLU A 60 -8.74 -12.28 -1.78
CA GLU A 60 -7.64 -12.89 -1.07
C GLU A 60 -6.99 -11.89 -0.11
N SER A 61 -6.71 -12.34 1.11
CA SER A 61 -5.96 -11.52 2.07
C SER A 61 -4.49 -11.48 1.66
N ILE A 62 -3.85 -10.31 1.79
CA ILE A 62 -2.44 -10.10 1.39
C ILE A 62 -1.64 -9.60 2.59
N LEU A 63 -0.47 -10.20 2.80
CA LEU A 63 0.60 -9.68 3.65
C LEU A 63 1.71 -9.15 2.75
N ASP A 64 2.04 -7.87 2.90
CA ASP A 64 3.14 -7.21 2.18
C ASP A 64 4.29 -6.88 3.15
N CYS A 65 5.48 -7.42 2.86
CA CYS A 65 6.67 -7.25 3.68
C CYS A 65 7.58 -6.19 3.05
N GLY A 66 7.85 -5.10 3.76
CA GLY A 66 8.42 -3.90 3.16
C GLY A 66 7.35 -3.17 2.34
N ALA A 67 6.15 -3.01 2.93
CA ALA A 67 4.96 -2.54 2.23
C ALA A 67 5.09 -1.09 1.71
N GLY A 68 6.07 -0.32 2.22
CA GLY A 68 6.26 1.07 1.86
C GLY A 68 5.00 1.90 2.11
N ASP A 69 4.51 2.60 1.09
CA ASP A 69 3.27 3.37 1.18
C ASP A 69 1.98 2.53 0.99
N GLY A 70 2.12 1.20 0.95
CA GLY A 70 1.01 0.24 0.91
C GLY A 70 0.27 0.18 -0.43
N ARG A 71 0.81 0.80 -1.50
CA ARG A 71 0.11 0.90 -2.80
C ARG A 71 -0.22 -0.45 -3.43
N LEU A 72 0.58 -1.50 -3.18
CA LEU A 72 0.35 -2.84 -3.71
C LEU A 72 -0.93 -3.44 -3.11
N LEU A 73 -1.17 -3.22 -1.81
CA LEU A 73 -2.31 -3.76 -1.07
C LEU A 73 -3.67 -3.23 -1.57
N ASN A 74 -3.68 -2.25 -2.47
CA ASN A 74 -4.90 -1.74 -3.09
C ASN A 74 -5.47 -2.61 -4.22
N ILE A 75 -4.77 -3.67 -4.62
CA ILE A 75 -5.29 -4.62 -5.61
C ILE A 75 -6.35 -5.57 -5.05
N THR A 76 -6.48 -5.69 -3.72
CA THR A 76 -7.42 -6.62 -3.07
C THR A 76 -8.50 -5.92 -2.26
N LYS A 77 -9.68 -6.54 -2.20
CA LYS A 77 -10.78 -6.27 -1.27
C LYS A 77 -10.71 -7.14 -0.01
N GLY A 78 -9.80 -8.12 0.04
CA GLY A 78 -9.51 -8.93 1.21
C GLY A 78 -8.86 -8.14 2.34
N ASN A 79 -8.47 -8.84 3.41
CA ASN A 79 -7.72 -8.22 4.50
C ASN A 79 -6.32 -7.81 4.02
N LYS A 80 -5.87 -6.64 4.45
CA LYS A 80 -4.59 -6.05 4.05
C LYS A 80 -3.68 -5.98 5.26
N TYR A 81 -2.56 -6.69 5.20
CA TYR A 81 -1.57 -6.72 6.27
C TYR A 81 -0.24 -6.15 5.76
N ALA A 82 0.41 -5.34 6.58
CA ALA A 82 1.70 -4.74 6.25
C ALA A 82 2.73 -5.01 7.35
N ILE A 83 3.96 -5.32 6.92
CA ILE A 83 5.17 -5.15 7.72
C ILE A 83 5.93 -3.98 7.10
N GLU A 84 6.09 -2.90 7.85
CA GLU A 84 6.81 -1.70 7.43
C GLU A 84 7.38 -1.00 8.67
N LYS A 85 8.63 -0.55 8.59
CA LYS A 85 9.36 0.03 9.72
C LYS A 85 9.35 1.55 9.71
N SER A 86 9.41 2.16 8.54
CA SER A 86 9.51 3.62 8.41
C SER A 86 8.24 4.29 8.95
N SER A 87 8.41 5.19 9.92
CA SER A 87 7.28 5.97 10.46
C SER A 87 6.67 6.88 9.40
N VAL A 88 7.49 7.39 8.47
CA VAL A 88 7.07 8.19 7.32
C VAL A 88 6.19 7.36 6.37
N LEU A 89 6.60 6.12 6.04
CA LEU A 89 5.84 5.25 5.13
C LEU A 89 4.57 4.70 5.82
N LEU A 90 4.65 4.32 7.10
CA LEU A 90 3.51 3.91 7.92
C LEU A 90 2.42 5.00 7.96
N ALA A 91 2.80 6.27 8.11
CA ALA A 91 1.85 7.38 8.10
C ALA A 91 1.13 7.57 6.75
N ASN A 92 1.62 6.94 5.68
CA ASN A 92 1.07 7.00 4.33
C ASN A 92 0.32 5.72 3.92
N LEU A 93 0.17 4.74 4.83
CA LEU A 93 -0.70 3.60 4.60
C LEU A 93 -2.18 4.01 4.59
N ASP A 94 -2.98 3.31 3.79
CA ASP A 94 -4.43 3.48 3.82
C ASP A 94 -4.98 2.93 5.15
N LYS A 95 -5.98 3.61 5.73
CA LYS A 95 -6.52 3.29 7.07
C LYS A 95 -7.09 1.87 7.22
N ASN A 96 -7.35 1.17 6.12
CA ASN A 96 -7.82 -0.21 6.13
C ASN A 96 -6.69 -1.25 6.03
N ILE A 97 -5.44 -0.82 6.11
CA ILE A 97 -4.27 -1.69 6.20
C ILE A 97 -3.95 -1.91 7.68
N VAL A 98 -3.90 -3.18 8.09
CA VAL A 98 -3.50 -3.58 9.44
C VAL A 98 -1.99 -3.76 9.47
N VAL A 99 -1.31 -2.96 10.28
CA VAL A 99 0.13 -3.11 10.51
C VAL A 99 0.35 -4.26 11.50
N VAL A 100 1.06 -5.30 11.06
CA VAL A 100 1.30 -6.51 11.87
C VAL A 100 2.73 -6.60 12.39
N GLY A 101 3.64 -5.74 11.92
CA GLY A 101 5.00 -5.63 12.42
C GLY A 101 5.66 -4.34 11.95
N THR A 102 6.42 -3.72 12.84
CA THR A 102 7.21 -2.50 12.56
C THR A 102 8.68 -2.66 12.94
N ASP A 103 9.03 -3.70 13.69
CA ASP A 103 10.40 -3.93 14.14
C ASP A 103 10.73 -5.42 14.08
N PHE A 104 11.97 -5.73 13.69
CA PHE A 104 12.53 -7.08 13.79
C PHE A 104 13.42 -7.12 15.03
N HIS A 105 12.79 -7.07 16.21
CA HIS A 105 13.47 -7.44 17.45
C HIS A 105 13.35 -8.96 17.61
N GLU A 106 14.46 -9.68 17.48
CA GLU A 106 14.63 -11.04 18.04
C GLU A 106 14.78 -10.97 19.57
#